data_AF-A0A382PVC3-F1
#
_entry.id   AF-A0A382PVC3-F1
#
_cell.length_a   1.000
_cell.length_b   1.000
_cell.length_c   1.000
_cell.angle_alpha   90.00
_cell.angle_beta   90.00
_cell.angle_gamma   90.00
#
_symmetry.space_group_name_H-M   'P 1'
#
loop_
_entity.id
_entity.type
_entity.pdbx_description
1 polymer ?
#
loop_
_entity_poly.entity_id
_entity_poly.type
_entity_poly.pdbx_seq_one_letter_code
_entity_poly.pdbx_strand_id
1 'polypeptide(L)' 'ATGLTATDFCLKLLENGKVIVYPGTLYGDHCDDFVRFSLTQPAAKISDAVKRIKKVVSSL' A
#
# COMPACT_ATOMS: atom_id res chain seq x y z
N ALA A 1 6.09 7.53 -10.15
CA ALA A 1 4.81 7.71 -9.44
C ALA A 1 3.75 6.87 -10.15
N THR A 2 2.77 6.28 -9.44
CA THR A 2 1.74 5.39 -10.02
C THR A 2 0.57 6.14 -10.67
N GLY A 3 0.42 7.45 -10.41
CA GLY A 3 -0.69 8.26 -10.93
C GLY A 3 -2.04 8.01 -10.26
N LEU A 4 -2.07 7.24 -9.15
CA LEU A 4 -3.27 6.93 -8.39
C LEU A 4 -3.33 7.75 -7.10
N THR A 5 -4.55 8.00 -6.60
CA THR A 5 -4.76 8.49 -5.22
C THR A 5 -4.29 7.44 -4.20
N ALA A 6 -4.00 7.84 -2.97
CA ALA A 6 -3.62 6.91 -1.91
C ALA A 6 -4.73 5.87 -1.66
N THR A 7 -5.99 6.27 -1.77
CA THR A 7 -7.15 5.38 -1.60
C THR A 7 -7.20 4.32 -2.69
N ASP A 8 -7.12 4.71 -3.96
CA ASP A 8 -7.16 3.77 -5.10
C ASP A 8 -5.96 2.81 -5.06
N PHE A 9 -4.79 3.33 -4.69
CA PHE A 9 -3.60 2.52 -4.52
C PHE A 9 -3.78 1.48 -3.41
N CYS A 10 -4.31 1.86 -2.24
CA CYS A 10 -4.59 0.93 -1.15
C CYS A 10 -5.60 -0.15 -1.55
N LEU A 11 -6.68 0.21 -2.26
CA LEU A 11 -7.68 -0.74 -2.74
C LEU A 11 -7.09 -1.75 -3.74
N LYS A 12 -6.28 -1.31 -4.71
CA LYS A 12 -5.61 -2.22 -5.64
C LYS A 12 -4.66 -3.19 -4.93
N LEU A 13 -3.92 -2.74 -3.92
CA LEU A 13 -3.07 -3.61 -3.11
C LEU A 13 -3.87 -4.63 -2.29
N LEU A 14 -5.05 -4.25 -1.79
CA LEU A 14 -5.95 -5.16 -1.10
C LEU A 14 -6.49 -6.24 -2.05
N GLU A 15 -7.02 -5.83 -3.19
CA GLU A 15 -7.67 -6.73 -4.15
C GLU A 15 -6.69 -7.68 -4.81
N ASN A 16 -5.59 -7.16 -5.36
CA ASN A 16 -4.65 -7.90 -6.20
C ASN A 16 -3.43 -8.41 -5.44
N GLY A 17 -2.97 -7.64 -4.44
CA GLY A 17 -1.79 -7.96 -3.63
C GLY A 17 -2.11 -8.73 -2.36
N LYS A 18 -3.39 -8.77 -1.94
CA LYS A 18 -3.80 -9.26 -0.61
C LYS A 18 -2.96 -8.61 0.50
N VAL A 19 -2.72 -7.31 0.38
CA VAL A 19 -2.01 -6.49 1.37
C VAL A 19 -2.92 -5.35 1.81
N ILE A 20 -3.24 -5.31 3.10
CA ILE A 20 -3.96 -4.18 3.71
C ILE A 20 -2.93 -3.09 4.04
N VAL A 21 -3.23 -1.87 3.61
CA VAL A 21 -2.48 -0.64 3.87
C VAL A 21 -3.45 0.49 4.15
N TYR A 22 -2.96 1.52 4.84
CA TYR A 22 -3.78 2.66 5.23
C TYR A 22 -3.47 3.88 4.35
N PRO A 23 -4.49 4.49 3.72
CA PRO A 23 -4.28 5.71 2.95
C PRO A 23 -3.91 6.87 3.87
N GLY A 24 -3.06 7.78 3.38
CA GLY A 24 -2.59 8.94 4.12
C GLY A 24 -3.69 9.94 4.45
N THR A 25 -4.81 9.93 3.70
CA THR A 25 -6.01 10.74 3.97
C THR A 25 -6.60 10.53 5.37
N LEU A 26 -6.33 9.40 6.02
CA LEU A 26 -6.68 9.17 7.44
C LEU A 26 -5.95 10.10 8.42
N TYR A 27 -4.91 10.80 7.96
CA TYR A 27 -4.07 11.71 8.75
C TYR A 27 -4.26 13.19 8.38
N GLY A 28 -5.17 13.50 7.45
CA GLY A 28 -5.49 14.85 7.03
C GLY A 28 -5.63 15.00 5.52
N ASP A 29 -6.23 16.11 5.11
CA ASP A 29 -6.65 16.36 3.73
C ASP A 29 -5.50 16.56 2.73
N HIS A 30 -4.27 16.72 3.23
CA HIS A 30 -3.07 17.00 2.43
C HIS A 30 -2.10 15.81 2.37
N CYS A 31 -2.60 14.57 2.54
CA CYS A 31 -1.78 13.36 2.59
C CYS A 31 -2.23 12.28 1.59
N ASP A 32 -2.95 12.64 0.53
CA ASP A 32 -3.47 11.70 -0.48
C ASP A 32 -2.40 11.12 -1.42
N ASP A 33 -1.15 11.55 -1.27
CA ASP A 33 0.03 11.05 -1.98
C ASP A 33 0.86 10.04 -1.17
N PHE A 34 0.47 9.78 0.09
CA PHE A 34 1.17 8.87 0.99
C PHE A 34 0.32 7.69 1.47
N VAL A 35 1.01 6.62 1.86
CA VAL A 35 0.41 5.46 2.54
C VAL A 35 1.20 5.10 3.78
N ARG A 36 0.55 4.49 4.76
CA ARG A 36 1.17 4.05 6.01
C ARG A 36 1.24 2.53 6.12
N PHE A 37 2.42 2.04 6.46
CA PHE A 37 2.67 0.63 6.79
C PHE A 37 2.88 0.43 8.28
N SER A 38 2.31 -0.66 8.83
CA SER A 38 2.63 -1.13 10.18
C SER A 38 3.79 -2.14 10.11
N LEU A 39 4.94 -1.78 10.67
CA LEU A 39 6.13 -2.65 10.71
C LEU A 39 6.20 -3.53 11.97
N THR A 40 5.07 -3.72 12.65
CA THR A 40 4.93 -4.50 13.89
C THR A 40 4.73 -6.00 13.65
N GLN A 41 5.17 -6.50 12.49
CA GLN A 41 5.06 -7.90 12.09
C GLN A 41 6.46 -8.50 11.90
N PRO A 42 6.61 -9.84 11.99
CA PRO A 42 7.89 -10.48 11.71
C PRO A 42 8.46 -10.09 10.34
N ALA A 43 9.78 -9.94 10.26
CA ALA A 43 10.47 -9.48 9.06
C ALA A 43 10.14 -10.33 7.81
N ALA A 44 9.96 -11.64 7.97
CA ALA A 44 9.54 -12.54 6.88
C ALA A 44 8.17 -12.15 6.30
N LYS A 45 7.19 -11.83 7.16
CA LYS A 45 5.85 -11.41 6.73
C LYS A 45 5.87 -10.06 6.03
N ILE A 46 6.71 -9.13 6.51
CA ILE A 46 6.94 -7.84 5.86
C ILE A 46 7.56 -8.05 4.47
N SER A 47 8.58 -8.91 4.36
CA SER A 47 9.23 -9.24 3.10
C SER A 47 8.24 -9.80 2.07
N ASP A 48 7.36 -10.71 2.49
CA ASP A 48 6.34 -11.26 1.60
C ASP A 48 5.28 -10.23 1.18
N ALA A 49 4.88 -9.33 2.09
CA ALA A 49 4.01 -8.21 1.74
C ALA A 49 4.66 -7.30 0.69
N VAL A 50 5.95 -6.95 0.85
CA VAL A 50 6.71 -6.13 -0.11
C VAL A 50 6.81 -6.81 -1.48
N LYS A 51 7.04 -8.12 -1.54
CA LYS A 51 7.04 -8.88 -2.81
C LYS A 51 5.69 -8.79 -3.53
N ARG A 52 4.58 -8.92 -2.78
CA ARG A 52 3.22 -8.81 -3.35
C ARG A 52 2.91 -7.38 -3.82
N ILE A 53 3.30 -6.37 -3.05
CA ILE A 53 3.20 -4.97 -3.46
C ILE A 53 3.96 -4.74 -4.75
N LYS A 54 5.23 -5.19 -4.84
CA LYS A 54 6.04 -5.06 -6.06
C LYS A 54 5.33 -5.66 -7.27
N LYS A 55 4.75 -6.86 -7.13
CA LYS A 55 4.01 -7.51 -8.22
C LYS A 55 2.82 -6.67 -8.71
N VAL A 56 2.03 -6.10 -7.80
CA VAL A 56 0.91 -5.21 -8.17
C VAL A 56 1.44 -3.96 -8.86
N VAL A 57 2.44 -3.29 -8.28
CA VAL A 57 2.98 -2.02 -8.80
C VAL A 57 3.59 -2.18 -10.19
N SER A 58 4.27 -3.30 -10.47
CA SER A 58 4.82 -3.58 -11.80
C SER A 58 3.76 -3.87 -12.87
N SER A 59 2.48 -4.01 -12.49
CA SER A 59 1.35 -4.21 -13.40
C SER A 59 0.42 -3.00 -13.52
N LEU A 60 0.76 -1.90 -12.85
CA LEU A 60 0.09 -0.60 -12.97
C LEU A 60 0.69 0.18 -14.14
#